data_AF-E6LSJ7-F1
#
_entry.id   AF-E6LSJ7-F1
#
_cell.length_a   1.000
_cell.length_b   1.000
_cell.length_c   1.000
_cell.angle_alpha   90.00
_cell.angle_beta   90.00
_cell.angle_gamma   90.00
#
_symmetry.space_group_name_H-M   'P 1'
#
loop_
_entity.id
_entity.type
_entity.pdbx_description
1 polymer ?
#
loop_
_entity_poly.entity_id
_entity_poly.type
_entity_poly.pdbx_seq_one_letter_code
_entity_poly.pdbx_strand_id
1 'polypeptide(L)' 'MNGEDFNEIGEAFERERDVKKVKLGNCEIRLMRQRDLVDFAKKWIEENRR' A
#
# COMPACT_ATOMS: atom_id res chain seq x y z
N MET A 1 -15.59 2.50 1.17
CA MET A 1 -14.15 2.70 0.97
C MET A 1 -13.91 4.19 1.12
N ASN A 2 -13.26 4.59 2.21
CA ASN A 2 -12.98 5.98 2.59
C ASN A 2 -11.46 6.20 2.58
N GLY A 3 -11.04 7.47 2.60
CA GLY A 3 -9.62 7.85 2.49
C GLY A 3 -8.69 7.18 3.51
N GLU A 4 -9.20 6.90 4.71
CA GLU A 4 -8.45 6.27 5.80
C GLU A 4 -8.04 4.82 5.48
N ASP A 5 -8.86 4.08 4.72
CA ASP A 5 -8.57 2.70 4.32
C ASP A 5 -7.27 2.59 3.53
N PHE A 6 -6.96 3.61 2.72
CA PHE A 6 -5.78 3.58 1.87
C PHE A 6 -4.47 3.68 2.66
N ASN A 7 -4.48 4.39 3.79
CA ASN A 7 -3.29 4.49 4.63
C ASN A 7 -3.00 3.15 5.32
N GLU A 8 -4.03 2.51 5.90
CA GLU A 8 -3.88 1.20 6.55
C GLU A 8 -3.46 0.10 5.57
N ILE A 9 -4.07 0.07 4.38
CA ILE A 9 -3.68 -0.84 3.31
C ILE A 9 -2.23 -0.58 2.87
N GLY A 10 -1.83 0.69 2.72
CA GLY A 10 -0.47 1.07 2.34
C GLY A 10 0.55 0.62 3.37
N GLU A 11 0.29 0.85 4.65
CA GLU A 11 1.15 0.39 5.75
C GLU A 11 1.24 -1.14 5.82
N ALA A 12 0.12 -1.84 5.66
CA ALA A 12 0.10 -3.30 5.63
C ALA A 12 0.89 -3.85 4.44
N PHE A 13 0.71 -3.26 3.25
CA PHE A 13 1.43 -3.65 2.05
C PHE A 13 2.94 -3.45 2.20
N GLU A 14 3.37 -2.32 2.76
CA GLU A 14 4.80 -2.02 3.01
C GLU A 14 5.44 -2.91 4.06
N ARG A 15 4.66 -3.50 4.99
CA ARG A 15 5.17 -4.50 5.94
C ARG A 15 5.42 -5.86 5.29
N GLU A 16 4.63 -6.21 4.27
CA GLU A 16 4.67 -7.54 3.64
C GLU A 16 5.42 -7.60 2.31
N ARG A 17 5.68 -6.45 1.68
CA ARG A 17 6.36 -6.36 0.38
C ARG A 17 7.57 -5.46 0.48
N ASP A 18 8.61 -5.82 -0.27
CA ASP A 18 9.77 -4.96 -0.45
C ASP A 18 9.43 -3.82 -1.42
N VAL A 19 8.88 -2.73 -0.87
CA VAL A 19 8.56 -1.51 -1.62
C VAL A 19 9.81 -0.64 -1.71
N LYS A 20 10.25 -0.34 -2.94
CA LYS A 20 11.40 0.52 -3.15
C LYS A 20 11.07 1.97 -2.78
N LYS A 21 11.78 2.50 -1.79
CA LYS A 21 11.68 3.90 -1.35
C LYS A 21 12.89 4.68 -1.81
N VAL A 22 12.69 5.85 -2.40
CA VAL A 22 13.77 6.75 -2.82
C VAL A 22 13.43 8.19 -2.48
N LYS A 23 14.44 9.00 -2.15
CA LYS A 23 14.28 10.44 -1.94
C LYS A 23 14.50 11.18 -3.26
N LEU A 24 13.63 12.14 -3.56
CA LEU A 24 13.81 13.13 -4.63
C LEU A 24 13.65 14.52 -4.02
N GLY A 25 14.78 15.17 -3.73
CA GLY A 25 14.81 16.37 -2.89
C GLY A 25 14.23 16.06 -1.50
N ASN A 26 13.21 16.82 -1.09
CA ASN A 26 12.49 16.62 0.18
C ASN A 26 11.33 15.61 0.08
N CYS A 27 11.03 15.09 -1.11
CA CYS A 27 9.95 14.14 -1.33
C CYS A 27 10.43 12.69 -1.16
N GLU A 28 9.59 11.82 -0.59
CA GLU A 28 9.80 10.38 -0.59
C GLU A 28 8.88 9.71 -1.61
N ILE A 29 9.50 9.05 -2.59
CA ILE A 29 8.81 8.32 -3.64
C ILE A 29 8.83 6.84 -3.29
N ARG A 30 7.70 6.17 -3.54
CA ARG A 30 7.54 4.72 -3.38
C ARG A 30 7.24 4.12 -4.75
N LEU A 31 8.00 3.11 -5.15
CA LEU A 31 7.78 2.36 -6.39
C LEU A 31 7.29 0.95 -6.07
N MET A 32 6.14 0.60 -6.64
CA MET A 32 5.50 -0.70 -6.47
C MET A 32 4.79 -1.14 -7.74
N ARG A 33 4.58 -2.46 -7.89
CA ARG A 33 3.79 -2.99 -9.01
C ARG A 33 2.31 -2.77 -8.73
N GLN A 34 1.62 -2.04 -9.62
CA GLN A 34 0.21 -1.74 -9.45
C GLN A 34 -0.65 -2.98 -9.22
N ARG A 35 -0.43 -4.06 -10.01
CA ARG A 35 -1.25 -5.27 -9.88
C ARG A 35 -1.11 -5.94 -8.52
N ASP A 36 0.11 -6.00 -7.99
CA ASP A 36 0.39 -6.57 -6.67
C ASP A 36 -0.29 -5.74 -5.57
N LEU A 37 -0.16 -4.42 -5.62
CA LEU A 37 -0.84 -3.54 -4.67
C LEU A 37 -2.37 -3.67 -4.72
N VAL A 38 -2.96 -3.72 -5.93
CA VAL A 38 -4.42 -3.81 -6.11
C VAL A 38 -4.95 -5.17 -5.65
N ASP A 39 -4.26 -6.26 -5.99
CA ASP A 39 -4.68 -7.60 -5.58
C ASP A 39 -4.51 -7.77 -4.05
N PHE A 40 -3.44 -7.22 -3.47
CA PHE A 40 -3.25 -7.16 -2.02
C PHE A 40 -4.39 -6.38 -1.34
N ALA A 41 -4.69 -5.17 -1.83
CA ALA A 41 -5.72 -4.30 -1.24
C ALA A 41 -7.09 -4.97 -1.20
N LYS A 42 -7.48 -5.70 -2.26
CA LYS A 42 -8.73 -6.47 -2.29
C LYS A 42 -8.79 -7.50 -1.17
N LYS A 43 -7.75 -8.33 -1.06
CA LYS A 43 -7.66 -9.36 -0.02
C LYS A 43 -7.71 -8.73 1.38
N TRP A 44 -6.93 -7.67 1.58
CA TRP A 44 -6.87 -6.98 2.87
C TRP A 44 -8.25 -6.45 3.28
N ILE A 45 -9.01 -5.87 2.34
CA ILE A 45 -10.37 -5.36 2.63
C ILE A 45 -11.31 -6.50 3.01
N GLU A 46 -11.29 -7.63 2.31
CA GLU A 46 -12.12 -8.81 2.63
C GLU A 46 -11.83 -9.36 4.03
N GLU A 47 -10.59 -9.28 4.49
CA GLU A 47 -10.14 -9.79 5.79
C GLU A 47 -10.40 -8.82 6.95
N ASN A 48 -10.34 -7.51 6.70
CA ASN A 48 -10.34 -6.48 7.75
C ASN A 48 -11.64 -5.66 7.81
N ARG A 49 -12.50 -5.73 6.80
CA ARG A 49 -13.84 -5.12 6.80
C ARG A 49 -14.91 -6.20 6.63
N ARG A 50 -15.61 -6.52 7.74
CA ARG A 50 -16.93 -7.15 7.69
C ARG A 50 -18.02 -6.10 7.62
#